data_AF-A0A0M2DX05-F1
#
_entry.id   AF-A0A0M2DX05-F1
#
_cell.length_a   1.000
_cell.length_b   1.000
_cell.length_c   1.000
_cell.angle_alpha   90.00
_cell.angle_beta   90.00
_cell.angle_gamma   90.00
#
_symmetry.space_group_name_H-M   'P 1'
#
loop_
_entity.id
_entity.type
_entity.pdbx_description
1 polymer ?
#
loop_
_entity_poly.entity_id
_entity_poly.type
_entity_poly.pdbx_seq_one_letter_code
_entity_poly.pdbx_strand_id
1 'polypeptide(L)'
;MPHLIDNRTALHFIKHYQRLLLEVVAHPSFPKPETGDVDYLVLLKEARDWMLEHPQVLEDALAALRKTKKPLPSDVEQAVHSMRLGRWVYLRDTAHYSILLPLTANECAQAYAVKSLTTRLRDMTGCSGLVLQTALMNYAGGIATDGLVGTVAYLGPGYRESYGEYLAQARTQGQFYQQQLPAVETACVPPPPAAPSAEAPARKTVRARKAVKKS
;
A
#
# COMPACT_ATOMS: atom_id res chain seq x y z
N MET A 1 -18.47 2.50 -8.29
CA MET A 1 -17.84 3.67 -7.62
C MET A 1 -16.67 4.15 -8.47
N PRO A 2 -16.39 5.46 -8.56
CA PRO A 2 -15.24 5.94 -9.32
C PRO A 2 -13.91 5.45 -8.73
N HIS A 3 -12.91 5.23 -9.60
CA HIS A 3 -11.52 4.89 -9.23
C HIS A 3 -10.86 5.98 -8.39
N LEU A 4 -11.25 7.22 -8.67
CA LEU A 4 -10.81 8.41 -7.97
C LEU A 4 -11.80 8.75 -6.86
N ILE A 5 -11.30 9.38 -5.80
CA ILE A 5 -12.15 10.08 -4.84
C ILE A 5 -12.86 11.23 -5.56
N ASP A 6 -14.05 11.60 -5.06
CA ASP A 6 -14.72 12.81 -5.54
C ASP A 6 -13.76 14.01 -5.55
N ASN A 7 -13.78 14.79 -6.62
CA ASN A 7 -12.77 15.82 -6.85
C ASN A 7 -12.74 16.87 -5.71
N ARG A 8 -13.90 17.26 -5.18
CA ARG A 8 -13.97 18.23 -4.09
C ARG A 8 -13.37 17.65 -2.82
N THR A 9 -13.69 16.41 -2.50
CA THR A 9 -13.12 15.69 -1.35
C THR A 9 -11.60 15.46 -1.51
N ALA A 10 -11.13 15.11 -2.70
CA ALA A 10 -9.71 14.93 -2.99
C ALA A 10 -8.92 16.24 -2.83
N LEU A 11 -9.41 17.34 -3.40
CA LEU A 11 -8.76 18.65 -3.28
C LEU A 11 -8.80 19.20 -1.85
N HIS A 12 -9.86 18.92 -1.10
CA HIS A 12 -9.94 19.21 0.33
C HIS A 12 -8.81 18.51 1.09
N PHE A 13 -8.64 17.20 0.89
CA PHE A 13 -7.54 16.45 1.49
C PHE A 13 -6.17 17.03 1.11
N ILE A 14 -5.89 17.18 -0.19
CA ILE A 14 -4.58 17.64 -0.70
C ILE A 14 -4.21 18.99 -0.05
N LYS A 15 -5.14 19.95 -0.06
CA LYS A 15 -4.89 21.29 0.51
C LYS A 15 -4.50 21.23 1.97
N HIS A 16 -5.25 20.48 2.78
CA HIS A 16 -5.02 20.42 4.23
C HIS A 16 -3.83 19.55 4.59
N TYR A 17 -3.59 18.48 3.85
CA TYR A 17 -2.45 17.60 4.02
C TYR A 17 -1.13 18.27 3.65
N GLN A 18 -1.07 19.01 2.53
CA GLN A 18 0.11 19.82 2.19
C GLN A 18 0.45 20.83 3.29
N ARG A 19 -0.56 21.50 3.85
CA ARG A 19 -0.33 22.41 4.98
C ARG A 19 0.26 21.70 6.18
N LEU A 20 -0.24 20.50 6.52
CA LEU A 20 0.33 19.69 7.60
C LEU A 20 1.80 19.34 7.33
N LEU A 21 2.12 18.86 6.13
CA LEU A 21 3.49 18.51 5.76
C LEU A 21 4.44 19.70 5.84
N LEU A 22 3.98 20.92 5.51
CA LEU A 22 4.78 22.13 5.68
C LEU A 22 5.06 22.47 7.15
N GLU A 23 4.13 22.18 8.06
CA GLU A 23 4.38 22.33 9.49
C GLU A 23 5.37 21.27 10.01
N VAL A 24 5.34 20.06 9.45
CA VAL A 24 6.36 19.04 9.70
C VAL A 24 7.73 19.53 9.24
N VAL A 25 7.84 20.12 8.04
CA VAL A 25 9.10 20.70 7.54
C VAL A 25 9.60 21.83 8.46
N ALA A 26 8.68 22.64 9.00
CA ALA A 26 9.01 23.71 9.94
C ALA A 26 9.43 23.20 11.33
N HIS A 27 9.17 21.92 11.63
CA HIS A 27 9.47 21.33 12.93
C HIS A 27 10.99 21.31 13.21
N PRO A 28 11.45 21.65 14.43
CA PRO A 28 12.88 21.73 14.74
C PRO A 28 13.66 20.43 14.55
N SER A 29 13.01 19.28 14.68
CA SER A 29 13.65 17.96 14.48
C SER A 29 13.70 17.51 13.03
N PHE A 30 12.99 18.18 12.11
CA PHE A 30 13.00 17.78 10.71
C PHE A 30 14.40 18.05 10.11
N PRO A 31 15.03 17.07 9.45
CA PRO A 31 16.35 17.24 8.86
C PRO A 31 16.27 18.26 7.72
N LYS A 32 16.85 19.44 7.95
CA LYS A 32 16.89 20.50 6.93
C LYS A 32 17.99 20.21 5.91
N PRO A 33 17.73 20.44 4.61
CA PRO A 33 18.76 20.28 3.59
C PRO A 33 19.95 21.20 3.86
N GLU A 34 21.17 20.66 3.74
CA GLU A 34 22.42 21.36 4.08
C GLU A 34 22.73 22.50 3.09
N THR A 35 22.34 22.36 1.82
CA THR A 35 22.52 23.39 0.77
C THR A 35 21.56 23.20 -0.41
N GLY A 36 21.00 24.29 -0.93
CA GLY A 36 20.28 24.34 -2.21
C GLY A 36 18.74 24.24 -2.11
N ASP A 37 18.07 24.56 -3.21
CA ASP A 37 16.64 24.38 -3.36
C ASP A 37 16.31 22.89 -3.52
N VAL A 38 15.54 22.32 -2.60
CA VAL A 38 15.01 20.95 -2.72
C VAL A 38 13.70 21.01 -3.51
N ASP A 39 13.51 20.05 -4.43
CA ASP A 39 12.26 19.89 -5.15
C ASP A 39 11.09 19.77 -4.15
N TYR A 40 10.07 20.60 -4.33
CA TYR A 40 8.92 20.69 -3.44
C TYR A 40 8.26 19.32 -3.18
N LEU A 41 8.13 18.47 -4.21
CA LEU A 41 7.53 17.14 -4.05
C LEU A 41 8.43 16.18 -3.27
N VAL A 42 9.76 16.29 -3.44
CA VAL A 42 10.73 15.52 -2.66
C VAL A 42 10.63 15.92 -1.19
N LEU A 43 10.59 17.22 -0.90
CA LEU A 43 10.45 17.74 0.45
C LEU A 43 9.16 17.27 1.13
N LEU A 44 8.01 17.31 0.43
CA LEU A 44 6.75 16.81 0.98
C LEU A 44 6.79 15.30 1.26
N LYS A 45 7.45 14.53 0.39
CA LYS A 45 7.63 13.09 0.58
C LYS A 45 8.48 12.80 1.82
N GLU A 46 9.59 13.51 1.99
CA GLU A 46 10.47 13.39 3.16
C GLU A 46 9.75 13.81 4.44
N ALA A 47 8.97 14.88 4.40
CA ALA A 47 8.14 15.32 5.53
C ALA A 47 7.15 14.25 5.96
N ARG A 48 6.47 13.61 5.00
CA ARG A 48 5.58 12.48 5.29
C ARG A 48 6.33 11.34 5.94
N ASP A 49 7.45 10.91 5.34
CA ASP A 49 8.21 9.76 5.82
C ASP A 49 8.68 10.02 7.26
N TRP A 50 9.20 11.22 7.51
CA TRP A 50 9.64 11.67 8.84
C TRP A 50 8.51 11.68 9.88
N MET A 51 7.35 12.24 9.51
CA MET A 51 6.17 12.34 10.38
C MET A 51 5.64 10.95 10.79
N LEU A 52 5.70 9.97 9.88
CA LEU A 52 5.23 8.61 10.15
C LEU A 52 6.24 7.76 10.92
N GLU A 53 7.53 8.07 10.81
CA GLU A 53 8.60 7.47 11.63
C GLU A 53 8.66 8.07 13.05
N HIS A 54 8.25 9.32 13.22
CA HIS A 54 8.30 10.06 14.48
C HIS A 54 6.90 10.55 14.88
N PRO A 55 6.05 9.72 15.52
CA PRO A 55 4.66 10.07 15.83
C PRO A 55 4.48 11.38 16.62
N GLN A 56 5.45 11.74 17.47
CA GLN A 56 5.40 13.00 18.21
C GLN A 56 5.42 14.23 17.29
N VAL A 57 6.10 14.15 16.14
CA VAL A 57 6.17 15.25 15.16
C VAL A 57 4.80 15.52 14.55
N LEU A 58 3.99 14.48 14.32
CA LEU A 58 2.59 14.65 13.90
C LEU A 58 1.79 15.42 14.95
N GLU A 59 1.86 14.99 16.22
CA GLU A 59 1.12 15.65 17.30
C GLU A 59 1.52 17.11 17.49
N ASP A 60 2.82 17.40 17.41
CA ASP A 60 3.37 18.75 17.54
C ASP A 60 2.93 19.65 16.37
N ALA A 61 2.94 19.12 15.14
CA ALA A 61 2.45 19.83 13.96
C ALA A 61 0.93 20.11 14.03
N LEU A 62 0.13 19.13 14.48
CA LEU A 62 -1.31 19.33 14.71
C LEU A 62 -1.55 20.38 15.81
N ALA A 63 -0.78 20.35 16.89
CA ALA A 63 -0.85 21.34 17.96
C ALA A 63 -0.48 22.75 17.48
N ALA A 64 0.55 22.88 16.63
CA ALA A 64 0.93 24.15 16.01
C ALA A 64 -0.20 24.73 15.13
N LEU A 65 -0.86 23.90 14.33
CA LEU A 65 -1.99 24.31 13.50
C LEU A 65 -3.22 24.74 14.32
N ARG A 66 -3.47 24.09 15.46
CA ARG A 66 -4.51 24.52 16.41
C ARG A 66 -4.16 25.88 17.02
N LYS A 67 -2.90 26.11 17.42
CA LYS A 67 -2.43 27.39 17.98
C LYS A 67 -2.56 28.55 16.99
N THR A 68 -2.31 28.31 15.70
CA THR A 68 -2.46 29.32 14.63
C THR A 68 -3.90 29.54 14.18
N LYS A 69 -4.90 29.00 14.91
CA LYS A 69 -6.35 29.07 14.58
C LYS A 69 -6.67 28.51 13.18
N LYS A 70 -5.86 27.58 12.69
CA LYS A 70 -6.03 26.91 11.40
C LYS A 70 -5.99 25.38 11.58
N PRO A 71 -6.86 24.81 12.44
CA PRO A 71 -6.84 23.36 12.69
C PRO A 71 -7.06 22.57 11.39
N LEU A 72 -6.60 21.32 11.40
CA LEU A 72 -6.99 20.38 10.35
C LEU A 72 -8.48 20.08 10.47
N PRO A 73 -9.20 19.93 9.35
CA PRO A 73 -10.50 19.30 9.34
C PRO A 73 -10.43 17.91 9.96
N SER A 74 -11.46 17.51 10.71
CA SER A 74 -11.46 16.25 11.46
C SER A 74 -11.35 15.02 10.57
N ASP A 75 -11.89 15.07 9.34
CA ASP A 75 -11.78 13.99 8.36
C ASP A 75 -10.34 13.78 7.88
N VAL A 76 -9.59 14.88 7.69
CA VAL A 76 -8.18 14.84 7.29
C VAL A 76 -7.29 14.42 8.47
N GLU A 77 -7.57 14.91 9.68
CA GLU A 77 -6.86 14.49 10.90
C GLU A 77 -7.01 12.98 11.13
N GLN A 78 -8.23 12.44 11.06
CA GLN A 78 -8.47 11.00 11.15
C GLN A 78 -7.75 10.20 10.06
N ALA A 79 -7.74 10.71 8.82
CA ALA A 79 -7.05 10.07 7.72
C ALA A 79 -5.55 9.97 7.99
N VAL A 80 -4.92 11.06 8.46
CA VAL A 80 -3.50 11.10 8.78
C VAL A 80 -3.16 10.16 9.95
N HIS A 81 -3.99 10.09 11.01
CA HIS A 81 -3.76 9.12 12.09
C HIS A 81 -3.88 7.66 11.64
N SER A 82 -4.64 7.39 10.58
CA SER A 82 -4.74 6.04 10.01
C SER A 82 -3.66 5.72 8.97
N MET A 83 -2.78 6.67 8.65
CA MET A 83 -1.79 6.49 7.59
C MET A 83 -0.80 5.39 7.92
N ARG A 84 -0.50 4.60 6.90
CA ARG A 84 0.57 3.61 6.92
C ARG A 84 1.42 3.76 5.68
N LEU A 85 2.64 4.25 5.88
CA LEU A 85 3.67 4.20 4.86
C LEU A 85 4.10 2.75 4.64
N GLY A 86 4.28 2.37 3.38
CA GLY A 86 4.76 1.04 3.06
C GLY A 86 5.27 0.95 1.63
N ARG A 87 5.90 -0.18 1.35
CA ARG A 87 6.18 -0.63 -0.01
C ARG A 87 5.10 -1.59 -0.43
N TRP A 88 4.44 -1.27 -1.53
CA TRP A 88 3.28 -1.98 -2.02
C TRP A 88 3.54 -2.48 -3.42
N VAL A 89 3.14 -3.71 -3.67
CA VAL A 89 2.97 -4.22 -5.03
C VAL A 89 1.71 -3.59 -5.60
N TYR A 90 1.87 -2.69 -6.55
CA TYR A 90 0.80 -2.19 -7.38
C TYR A 90 0.59 -3.15 -8.55
N LEU A 91 -0.38 -4.06 -8.39
CA LEU A 91 -0.59 -5.15 -9.33
C LEU A 91 -1.25 -4.66 -10.63
N ARG A 92 -2.43 -4.02 -10.49
CA ARG A 92 -3.23 -3.52 -11.60
C ARG A 92 -4.32 -2.56 -11.14
N ASP A 93 -4.85 -1.83 -12.11
CA ASP A 93 -6.12 -1.12 -11.98
C ASP A 93 -7.31 -2.02 -12.27
N THR A 94 -8.41 -1.70 -11.60
CA THR A 94 -9.76 -2.09 -11.99
C THR A 94 -10.52 -0.85 -12.47
N ALA A 95 -11.77 -1.02 -12.89
CA ALA A 95 -12.67 0.10 -13.19
C ALA A 95 -12.90 1.04 -11.98
N HIS A 96 -12.65 0.57 -10.74
CA HIS A 96 -13.10 1.26 -9.53
C HIS A 96 -12.02 1.49 -8.46
N TYR A 97 -10.83 0.91 -8.61
CA TYR A 97 -9.72 1.03 -7.66
C TYR A 97 -8.45 0.41 -8.22
N SER A 98 -7.31 0.76 -7.62
CA SER A 98 -6.03 0.07 -7.76
C SER A 98 -5.93 -1.10 -6.77
N ILE A 99 -5.28 -2.20 -7.15
CA ILE A 99 -5.01 -3.33 -6.25
C ILE A 99 -3.59 -3.22 -5.73
N LEU A 100 -3.45 -3.01 -4.43
CA LEU A 100 -2.18 -2.97 -3.72
C LEU A 100 -2.05 -4.17 -2.79
N LEU A 101 -0.86 -4.77 -2.76
CA LEU A 101 -0.52 -5.88 -1.88
C LEU A 101 0.75 -5.53 -1.09
N PRO A 102 0.91 -6.00 0.15
CA PRO A 102 2.18 -5.86 0.87
C PRO A 102 3.29 -6.58 0.10
N LEU A 103 4.50 -6.03 0.15
CA LEU A 103 5.66 -6.63 -0.53
C LEU A 103 6.01 -8.02 0.04
N THR A 104 5.78 -8.23 1.34
CA THR A 104 6.05 -9.49 2.04
C THR A 104 4.90 -10.48 1.89
N ALA A 105 5.19 -11.66 1.34
CA ALA A 105 4.29 -12.79 1.41
C ALA A 105 4.32 -13.38 2.83
N ASN A 106 3.48 -12.84 3.72
CA ASN A 106 3.23 -13.45 5.02
C ASN A 106 2.19 -14.57 4.88
N GLU A 107 2.14 -15.47 5.86
CA GLU A 107 1.20 -16.61 5.91
C GLU A 107 -0.28 -16.18 5.82
N CYS A 108 -0.57 -14.95 6.21
CA CYS A 108 -1.86 -14.29 6.02
C CYS A 108 -1.80 -13.35 4.81
N ALA A 109 -2.39 -13.78 3.68
CA ALA A 109 -2.38 -12.99 2.46
C ALA A 109 -3.29 -11.77 2.60
N GLN A 110 -2.80 -10.55 2.36
CA GLN A 110 -3.60 -9.33 2.46
C GLN A 110 -3.60 -8.53 1.16
N ALA A 111 -4.75 -7.99 0.78
CA ALA A 111 -4.85 -7.13 -0.40
C ALA A 111 -5.77 -5.94 -0.12
N TYR A 112 -5.51 -4.82 -0.80
CA TYR A 112 -6.20 -3.57 -0.60
C TYR A 112 -6.76 -3.04 -1.92
N ALA A 113 -8.05 -2.71 -1.94
CA ALA A 113 -8.65 -1.89 -2.98
C ALA A 113 -8.44 -0.42 -2.62
N VAL A 114 -7.54 0.24 -3.36
CA VAL A 114 -7.08 1.60 -3.05
C VAL A 114 -7.60 2.57 -4.09
N LYS A 115 -8.22 3.66 -3.64
CA LYS A 115 -8.59 4.80 -4.49
C LYS A 115 -7.46 5.82 -4.54
N SER A 116 -7.30 6.46 -5.69
CA SER A 116 -6.40 7.60 -5.83
C SER A 116 -7.15 8.92 -5.60
N LEU A 117 -6.43 9.99 -5.28
CA LEU A 117 -7.03 11.31 -5.03
C LEU A 117 -7.58 11.90 -6.33
N THR A 118 -6.72 12.50 -7.16
CA THR A 118 -7.10 13.22 -8.38
C THR A 118 -6.60 12.55 -9.65
N THR A 119 -5.58 11.70 -9.56
CA THR A 119 -4.91 11.04 -10.69
C THR A 119 -4.73 9.57 -10.38
N ARG A 120 -4.96 8.67 -11.35
CA ARG A 120 -4.81 7.22 -11.12
C ARG A 120 -3.34 6.85 -10.95
N LEU A 121 -3.06 5.78 -10.20
CA LEU A 121 -1.70 5.27 -10.05
C LEU A 121 -1.04 4.94 -11.40
N ARG A 122 -1.78 4.33 -12.34
CA ARG A 122 -1.26 4.04 -13.69
C ARG A 122 -0.85 5.28 -14.45
N ASP A 123 -1.60 6.38 -14.31
CA ASP A 123 -1.34 7.62 -15.01
C ASP A 123 -0.12 8.34 -14.40
N MET A 124 0.10 8.21 -13.09
CA MET A 124 1.29 8.75 -12.41
C MET A 124 2.56 7.92 -12.66
N THR A 125 2.43 6.60 -12.76
CA THR A 125 3.58 5.67 -12.85
C THR A 125 3.89 5.20 -14.27
N GLY A 126 2.98 5.44 -15.22
CA GLY A 126 3.09 5.00 -16.62
C GLY A 126 2.70 3.53 -16.87
N CYS A 127 2.71 2.67 -15.85
CA CYS A 127 2.31 1.26 -16.00
C CYS A 127 1.81 0.64 -14.70
N SER A 128 1.31 -0.59 -14.76
CA SER A 128 1.04 -1.42 -13.58
C SER A 128 2.05 -2.55 -13.45
N GLY A 129 2.00 -3.28 -12.33
CA GLY A 129 2.92 -4.37 -12.03
C GLY A 129 4.29 -3.84 -11.65
N LEU A 130 4.32 -3.07 -10.57
CA LEU A 130 5.52 -2.45 -10.00
C LEU A 130 5.42 -2.39 -8.48
N VAL A 131 6.57 -2.26 -7.82
CA VAL A 131 6.67 -1.93 -6.40
C VAL A 131 6.80 -0.43 -6.27
N LEU A 132 5.89 0.17 -5.50
CA LEU A 132 5.90 1.60 -5.17
C LEU A 132 5.89 1.80 -3.65
N GLN A 133 6.30 2.98 -3.23
CA GLN A 133 6.20 3.48 -1.86
C GLN A 133 5.18 4.62 -1.84
N THR A 134 4.17 4.49 -0.99
CA THR A 134 3.11 5.49 -0.74
C THR A 134 2.47 5.22 0.61
N ALA A 135 1.82 6.22 1.21
CA ALA A 135 0.99 6.01 2.39
C ALA A 135 -0.43 5.60 1.98
N LEU A 136 -0.95 4.58 2.67
CA LEU A 136 -2.37 4.21 2.62
C LEU A 136 -3.09 4.73 3.84
N MET A 137 -4.33 5.18 3.69
CA MET A 137 -5.15 5.74 4.77
C MET A 137 -6.63 5.42 4.61
N ASN A 138 -7.37 5.51 5.71
CA ASN A 138 -8.83 5.54 5.69
C ASN A 138 -9.31 6.94 5.32
N TYR A 139 -9.93 7.09 4.14
CA TYR A 139 -10.46 8.37 3.71
C TYR A 139 -11.61 8.22 2.72
N ALA A 140 -12.59 9.13 2.80
CA ALA A 140 -13.77 9.15 1.92
C ALA A 140 -14.52 7.80 1.82
N GLY A 141 -14.65 7.09 2.95
CA GLY A 141 -15.38 5.82 3.05
C GLY A 141 -14.66 4.61 2.43
N GLY A 142 -13.35 4.70 2.20
CA GLY A 142 -12.54 3.61 1.70
C GLY A 142 -11.06 3.76 2.04
N ILE A 143 -10.24 2.94 1.40
CA ILE A 143 -8.78 3.04 1.49
C ILE A 143 -8.29 3.93 0.35
N ALA A 144 -7.46 4.92 0.68
CA ALA A 144 -6.91 5.89 -0.25
C ALA A 144 -5.38 5.95 -0.16
N THR A 145 -4.73 6.36 -1.24
CA THR A 145 -3.32 6.79 -1.23
C THR A 145 -3.24 8.30 -0.98
N ASP A 146 -2.17 8.75 -0.34
CA ASP A 146 -1.81 10.17 -0.16
C ASP A 146 -1.45 10.90 -1.48
N GLY A 147 -1.23 10.15 -2.57
CA GLY A 147 -0.83 10.69 -3.87
C GLY A 147 0.66 11.02 -4.00
N LEU A 148 1.46 10.80 -2.95
CA LEU A 148 2.92 10.96 -2.98
C LEU A 148 3.56 9.59 -3.23
N VAL A 149 4.01 9.35 -4.46
CA VAL A 149 4.49 8.03 -4.90
C VAL A 149 5.98 8.05 -5.18
N GLY A 150 6.71 7.09 -4.61
CA GLY A 150 8.08 6.75 -5.02
C GLY A 150 8.12 5.39 -5.71
N THR A 151 8.62 5.30 -6.94
CA THR A 151 8.78 4.01 -7.64
C THR A 151 10.05 3.30 -7.17
N VAL A 152 9.96 1.99 -6.93
CA VAL A 152 11.06 1.18 -6.39
C VAL A 152 11.55 0.14 -7.39
N ALA A 153 10.65 -0.60 -8.05
CA ALA A 153 11.04 -1.65 -9.00
C ALA A 153 9.89 -2.03 -9.95
N TYR A 154 10.19 -2.46 -11.17
CA TYR A 154 9.21 -3.08 -12.07
C TYR A 154 9.12 -4.59 -11.81
N LEU A 155 7.92 -5.15 -11.89
CA LEU A 155 7.71 -6.59 -11.76
C LEU A 155 7.71 -7.26 -13.12
N GLY A 156 8.56 -8.29 -13.28
CA GLY A 156 8.49 -9.21 -14.42
C GLY A 156 7.23 -10.09 -14.41
N PRO A 157 6.88 -10.74 -15.53
CA PRO A 157 5.65 -11.52 -15.66
C PRO A 157 5.45 -12.59 -14.57
N GLY A 158 6.49 -13.37 -14.24
CA GLY A 158 6.40 -14.41 -13.22
C GLY A 158 6.03 -13.86 -11.83
N TYR A 159 6.62 -12.73 -11.42
CA TYR A 159 6.24 -12.08 -10.16
C TYR A 159 4.78 -11.60 -10.18
N ARG A 160 4.30 -11.09 -11.32
CA ARG A 160 2.91 -10.65 -11.46
C ARG A 160 1.92 -11.79 -11.30
N GLU A 161 2.25 -12.97 -11.83
CA GLU A 161 1.45 -14.19 -11.66
C GLU A 161 1.39 -14.61 -10.18
N SER A 162 2.54 -14.69 -9.50
CA SER A 162 2.59 -15.03 -8.07
C SER A 162 1.78 -14.05 -7.19
N TYR A 163 1.84 -12.75 -7.48
CA TYR A 163 1.00 -11.78 -6.77
C TYR A 163 -0.49 -11.85 -7.18
N GLY A 164 -0.80 -12.37 -8.36
CA GLY A 164 -2.16 -12.72 -8.77
C GLY A 164 -2.72 -13.89 -7.97
N GLU A 165 -1.92 -14.91 -7.70
CA GLU A 165 -2.26 -16.04 -6.82
C GLU A 165 -2.44 -15.57 -5.37
N TYR A 166 -1.52 -14.73 -4.89
CA TYR A 166 -1.62 -14.13 -3.56
C TYR A 166 -2.89 -13.28 -3.40
N LEU A 167 -3.29 -12.52 -4.43
CA LEU A 167 -4.58 -11.82 -4.44
C LEU A 167 -5.77 -12.80 -4.35
N ALA A 168 -5.71 -13.92 -5.07
CA ALA A 168 -6.76 -14.93 -5.02
C ALA A 168 -6.88 -15.52 -3.61
N GLN A 169 -5.75 -15.80 -2.97
CA GLN A 169 -5.69 -16.27 -1.58
C GLN A 169 -6.25 -15.23 -0.60
N ALA A 170 -5.86 -13.96 -0.72
CA ALA A 170 -6.39 -12.89 0.14
C ALA A 170 -7.92 -12.80 0.03
N ARG A 171 -8.49 -13.01 -1.17
CA ARG A 171 -9.95 -13.02 -1.36
C ARG A 171 -10.63 -14.23 -0.72
N THR A 172 -10.07 -15.43 -0.87
CA THR A 172 -10.66 -16.64 -0.26
C THR A 172 -10.59 -16.61 1.26
N GLN A 173 -9.57 -15.95 1.83
CA GLN A 173 -9.40 -15.76 3.26
C GLN A 173 -10.21 -14.56 3.83
N GLY A 174 -10.94 -13.82 3.01
CA GLY A 174 -11.66 -12.61 3.44
C GLY A 174 -10.75 -11.44 3.83
N GLN A 175 -9.47 -11.50 3.42
CA GLN A 175 -8.41 -10.53 3.70
C GLN A 175 -8.21 -9.53 2.54
N PHE A 176 -9.24 -9.34 1.72
CA PHE A 176 -9.28 -8.31 0.69
C PHE A 176 -10.09 -7.10 1.18
N TYR A 177 -9.36 -6.09 1.66
CA TYR A 177 -9.93 -4.92 2.31
C TYR A 177 -10.25 -3.82 1.30
N GLN A 178 -11.46 -3.25 1.40
CA GLN A 178 -11.92 -2.19 0.50
C GLN A 178 -12.39 -0.93 1.23
N GLN A 179 -12.97 -1.12 2.42
CA GLN A 179 -13.58 -0.03 3.19
C GLN A 179 -12.64 0.56 4.23
N GLN A 180 -11.83 -0.29 4.87
CA GLN A 180 -10.99 0.11 5.98
C GLN A 180 -9.64 -0.59 5.95
N LEU A 181 -8.59 0.18 6.20
CA LEU A 181 -7.25 -0.28 6.46
C LEU A 181 -7.21 -0.87 7.88
N PRO A 182 -6.94 -2.17 8.06
CA PRO A 182 -6.89 -2.80 9.37
C PRO A 182 -5.70 -2.28 10.19
N ALA A 183 -5.89 -2.22 11.51
CA ALA A 183 -4.80 -1.95 12.45
C ALA A 183 -3.72 -3.04 12.34
N VAL A 184 -2.46 -2.67 12.63
CA VAL A 184 -1.28 -3.53 12.42
C VAL A 184 -1.35 -4.85 13.22
N GLU A 185 -2.09 -4.89 14.33
CA GLU A 185 -2.18 -6.07 15.22
C GLU A 185 -3.24 -7.12 14.83
N THR A 186 -4.24 -6.79 14.00
CA THR A 186 -5.32 -7.75 13.67
C THR A 186 -5.04 -8.59 12.44
N ALA A 187 -3.88 -8.39 11.82
CA ALA A 187 -3.41 -9.15 10.67
C ALA A 187 -2.74 -10.45 11.11
N CYS A 188 -3.51 -11.43 11.57
CA CYS A 188 -3.29 -12.89 11.44
C CYS A 188 -3.74 -13.65 12.69
N VAL A 189 -4.93 -14.27 12.62
CA VAL A 189 -5.13 -15.58 13.23
C VAL A 189 -5.09 -16.55 12.04
N PRO A 190 -4.08 -17.43 11.93
CA PRO A 190 -4.04 -18.41 10.86
C PRO A 190 -5.29 -19.31 10.97
N PRO A 191 -5.97 -19.62 9.85
CA PRO A 191 -7.02 -20.64 9.88
C PRO A 191 -6.42 -21.96 10.39
N PRO A 192 -7.16 -22.77 11.18
CA PRO A 192 -6.67 -24.06 11.61
C PRO A 192 -6.27 -24.89 10.39
N PRO A 193 -5.17 -25.67 10.47
CA PRO A 193 -4.67 -26.42 9.33
C PRO A 193 -5.78 -27.29 8.76
N ALA A 194 -5.99 -27.19 7.44
CA ALA A 194 -6.88 -28.08 6.73
C ALA A 194 -6.42 -29.51 7.00
N ALA A 195 -7.36 -30.37 7.40
CA ALA A 195 -7.10 -31.78 7.60
C ALA A 195 -6.40 -32.37 6.36
N PRO A 196 -5.37 -33.22 6.53
CA PRO A 196 -4.62 -33.76 5.41
C PRO A 196 -5.58 -34.46 4.44
N SER A 197 -5.66 -33.94 3.22
CA SER A 197 -6.34 -34.61 2.12
C SER A 197 -5.56 -35.89 1.82
N ALA A 198 -6.27 -37.01 1.86
CA ALA A 198 -5.72 -38.35 1.68
C ALA A 198 -4.79 -38.44 0.46
N GLU A 199 -3.62 -39.04 0.66
CA GLU A 199 -2.65 -39.38 -0.37
C GLU A 199 -3.33 -40.05 -1.58
N ALA A 200 -3.13 -39.48 -2.76
CA ALA A 200 -3.42 -40.16 -4.02
C ALA A 200 -2.38 -41.29 -4.23
N PRO A 201 -2.79 -42.51 -4.61
CA PRO A 201 -1.88 -43.64 -4.70
C PRO A 201 -0.90 -43.52 -5.88
N ALA A 202 0.37 -43.80 -5.58
CA ALA A 202 1.48 -43.82 -6.53
C ALA A 202 1.24 -44.77 -7.71
N ARG A 203 1.33 -44.24 -8.94
CA ARG A 203 1.43 -45.04 -10.17
C ARG A 203 2.76 -45.79 -10.21
N LYS A 204 2.68 -47.13 -10.13
CA LYS A 204 3.83 -48.03 -10.38
C LYS A 204 4.26 -47.96 -11.85
N THR A 205 5.43 -47.40 -12.12
CA THR A 205 6.20 -47.63 -13.36
C THR A 205 7.18 -48.79 -13.14
N VAL A 206 7.03 -49.89 -13.86
CA VAL A 206 8.08 -50.93 -13.96
C VAL A 206 8.48 -51.11 -15.42
N ARG A 207 9.79 -50.97 -15.62
CA ARG A 207 10.56 -50.93 -16.88
C ARG A 207 10.56 -52.26 -17.62
N ALA A 208 10.44 -52.18 -18.95
CA ALA A 208 10.82 -53.26 -19.87
C ALA A 208 12.36 -53.40 -19.94
N ARG A 209 12.89 -54.61 -19.72
CA ARG A 209 14.29 -54.95 -19.99
C ARG A 209 14.41 -55.54 -21.40
N LYS A 210 15.20 -54.89 -22.25
CA LYS A 210 15.69 -55.45 -23.53
C LYS A 210 16.72 -56.56 -23.24
N ALA A 211 16.51 -57.74 -23.80
CA ALA A 211 17.49 -58.82 -23.82
C ALA A 211 18.53 -58.58 -24.92
N VAL A 212 19.79 -58.79 -24.56
CA VAL A 212 20.98 -58.69 -25.40
C VAL A 212 21.13 -59.97 -26.23
N LYS A 213 21.36 -59.80 -27.53
CA LYS A 213 21.69 -60.84 -28.51
C LYS A 213 23.17 -61.23 -28.34
N LYS A 214 23.49 -62.52 -28.25
CA LYS A 214 24.86 -63.03 -28.48
C LYS A 214 24.84 -64.07 -29.59
N SER A 215 25.80 -63.88 -30.49
CA SER A 215 26.22 -64.72 -31.62
C SER A 215 26.57 -66.15 -31.21
#